data_AF-A0A966N6A5-F1
#
_entry.id   AF-A0A966N6A5-F1
#
_cell.length_a   1.000
_cell.length_b   1.000
_cell.length_c   1.000
_cell.angle_alpha   90.00
_cell.angle_beta   90.00
_cell.angle_gamma   90.00
#
_symmetry.space_group_name_H-M   'P 1'
#
loop_
_entity.id
_entity.type
_entity.pdbx_description
1 polymer ?
#
loop_
_entity_poly.entity_id
_entity_poly.type
_entity_poly.pdbx_seq_one_letter_code
_entity_poly.pdbx_strand_id
1 'polypeptide(L)'
;MQITIPDDVPSCYHERFLDFWRGYTQAVGFSGHVDDEDGQGGPLFEGSGDFDSNYPNAWDDYAPHLSAAERNEMLIDAACFFMEAKDMIDGDDCKAGTDFCFTRCGEGAGFWDGDWEEYGNELTAMSKPYGTLSLYGTIDEHGCIESAYLCH
;
A
#
# COMPACT_ATOMS: atom_id res chain seq x y z
N MET A 1 -13.65 6.11 -0.33
CA MET A 1 -13.40 6.93 0.87
C MET A 1 -12.42 8.04 0.49
N GLN A 2 -12.79 9.31 0.66
CA GLN A 2 -11.87 10.41 0.41
C GLN A 2 -10.85 10.53 1.55
N ILE A 3 -9.57 10.61 1.23
CA ILE A 3 -8.51 10.91 2.20
C ILE A 3 -8.35 12.42 2.35
N THR A 4 -7.87 12.86 3.51
CA THR A 4 -7.31 14.21 3.67
C THR A 4 -5.82 14.13 3.43
N ILE A 5 -5.33 14.76 2.36
CA ILE A 5 -3.90 14.79 2.04
C ILE A 5 -3.15 15.53 3.17
N PRO A 6 -2.01 15.02 3.67
CA PRO A 6 -1.23 15.72 4.69
C PRO A 6 -0.79 17.12 4.24
N ASP A 7 -0.78 18.07 5.18
CA ASP A 7 -0.39 19.47 4.91
C ASP A 7 1.06 19.60 4.38
N ASP A 8 1.91 18.63 4.70
CA ASP A 8 3.30 18.56 4.26
C ASP A 8 3.46 18.16 2.77
N VAL A 9 2.37 17.74 2.10
CA VAL A 9 2.33 17.51 0.65
C VAL A 9 1.83 18.80 -0.02
N PRO A 10 2.69 19.56 -0.73
CA PRO A 10 2.27 20.77 -1.43
C PRO A 10 1.20 20.47 -2.48
N SER A 11 0.28 21.43 -2.69
CA SER A 11 -0.85 21.24 -3.62
C SER A 11 -0.46 20.91 -5.06
N CYS A 12 0.73 21.34 -5.50
CA CYS A 12 1.25 20.97 -6.82
C CYS A 12 1.61 19.49 -6.98
N TYR A 13 1.65 18.73 -5.89
CA TYR A 13 1.91 17.29 -5.87
C TYR A 13 0.69 16.46 -5.49
N HIS A 14 -0.48 17.07 -5.25
CA HIS A 14 -1.66 16.34 -4.77
C HIS A 14 -2.13 15.24 -5.72
N GLU A 15 -2.18 15.50 -7.04
CA GLU A 15 -2.58 14.49 -8.02
C GLU A 15 -1.59 13.30 -8.04
N ARG A 16 -0.29 13.59 -8.10
CA ARG A 16 0.78 12.59 -8.05
C ARG A 16 0.74 11.76 -6.78
N PHE A 17 0.53 12.41 -5.64
CA PHE A 17 0.43 11.73 -4.35
C PHE A 17 -0.82 10.84 -4.27
N LEU A 18 -1.95 11.26 -4.85
CA LEU A 18 -3.16 10.43 -4.89
C LEU A 18 -2.95 9.18 -5.75
N ASP A 19 -2.23 9.30 -6.87
CA ASP A 19 -1.86 8.15 -7.69
C ASP A 19 -0.91 7.20 -6.92
N PHE A 20 0.12 7.74 -6.27
CA PHE A 20 1.00 6.96 -5.39
C PHE A 20 0.23 6.25 -4.27
N TRP A 21 -0.66 6.97 -3.59
CA TRP A 21 -1.51 6.45 -2.53
C TRP A 21 -2.39 5.29 -3.00
N ARG A 22 -2.91 5.39 -4.22
CA ARG A 22 -3.73 4.34 -4.83
C ARG A 22 -2.94 3.05 -4.99
N GLY A 23 -1.78 3.07 -5.65
CA GLY A 23 -0.96 1.87 -5.83
C GLY A 23 -0.47 1.30 -4.49
N TYR A 24 -0.06 2.17 -3.56
CA TYR A 24 0.33 1.76 -2.21
C TYR A 24 -0.78 1.00 -1.48
N THR A 25 -1.99 1.56 -1.44
CA THR A 25 -3.11 0.93 -0.72
C THR A 25 -3.64 -0.33 -1.42
N GLN A 26 -3.51 -0.40 -2.74
CA GLN A 26 -3.79 -1.62 -3.49
C GLN A 26 -2.79 -2.73 -3.12
N ALA A 27 -1.50 -2.44 -3.11
CA ALA A 27 -0.47 -3.40 -2.72
C ALA A 27 -0.65 -3.92 -1.27
N VAL A 28 -1.04 -3.05 -0.33
CA VAL A 28 -1.39 -3.45 1.05
C VAL A 28 -2.59 -4.40 1.10
N GLY A 29 -3.61 -4.14 0.28
CA GLY A 29 -4.76 -5.05 0.15
C GLY A 29 -4.35 -6.41 -0.45
N PHE A 30 -3.53 -6.38 -1.51
CA PHE A 30 -3.05 -7.59 -2.19
C PHE A 30 -2.25 -8.52 -1.28
N SER A 31 -1.42 -7.96 -0.40
CA SER A 31 -0.63 -8.71 0.59
C SER A 31 -1.38 -8.96 1.91
N GLY A 32 -2.66 -8.63 1.98
CA GLY A 32 -3.49 -8.82 3.17
C GLY A 32 -3.86 -10.29 3.39
N HIS A 33 -3.92 -10.69 4.65
CA HIS A 33 -4.21 -12.08 5.06
C HIS A 33 -5.46 -12.15 5.93
N VAL A 34 -6.22 -13.22 5.78
CA VAL A 34 -7.29 -13.55 6.73
C VAL A 34 -6.64 -13.96 8.06
N ASP A 35 -7.10 -13.38 9.16
CA ASP A 35 -6.79 -13.83 10.51
C ASP A 35 -7.83 -14.89 10.90
N ASP A 36 -7.49 -16.17 10.70
CA ASP A 36 -8.30 -17.30 11.15
C ASP A 36 -7.64 -18.02 12.34
N GLU A 37 -8.47 -18.65 13.17
CA GLU A 37 -8.01 -19.37 14.37
C GLU A 37 -7.00 -20.48 14.06
N ASP A 38 -6.98 -20.96 12.81
CA ASP A 38 -6.14 -22.06 12.35
C ASP A 38 -4.79 -21.59 11.75
N GLY A 39 -4.57 -20.28 11.60
CA GLY A 39 -3.35 -19.69 11.02
C GLY A 39 -3.09 -20.13 9.58
N GLN A 40 -4.13 -20.55 8.87
CA GLN A 40 -4.11 -20.98 7.47
C GLN A 40 -4.74 -19.95 6.52
N GLY A 41 -5.08 -18.78 7.07
CA GLY A 41 -5.79 -17.71 6.40
C GLY A 41 -5.27 -17.47 4.98
N GLY A 42 -6.19 -17.63 4.03
CA GLY A 42 -5.97 -17.26 2.64
C GLY A 42 -5.79 -15.74 2.47
N PRO A 43 -5.67 -15.26 1.23
CA PRO A 43 -5.63 -13.83 0.97
C PRO A 43 -6.92 -13.17 1.46
N LEU A 44 -6.80 -12.00 2.09
CA LEU A 44 -7.93 -11.20 2.56
C LEU A 44 -8.82 -10.74 1.39
N PHE A 45 -8.21 -10.58 0.22
CA PHE A 45 -8.88 -10.26 -1.04
C PHE A 45 -8.78 -11.44 -2.01
N GLU A 46 -9.91 -12.04 -2.38
CA GLU A 46 -9.90 -13.19 -3.30
C GLU A 46 -9.69 -12.77 -4.76
N GLY A 47 -8.73 -13.35 -5.47
CA GLY A 47 -8.67 -13.20 -6.92
C GLY A 47 -7.29 -13.46 -7.51
N SER A 48 -7.21 -14.41 -8.45
CA SER A 48 -6.04 -14.58 -9.29
C SER A 48 -6.12 -13.61 -10.48
N GLY A 49 -5.18 -12.68 -10.62
CA GLY A 49 -5.13 -11.73 -11.72
C GLY A 49 -4.33 -10.47 -11.40
N ASP A 50 -4.28 -9.53 -12.34
CA ASP A 50 -3.75 -8.19 -12.08
C ASP A 50 -4.63 -7.52 -11.02
N PHE A 51 -4.08 -7.31 -9.82
CA PHE A 51 -4.84 -6.82 -8.67
C PHE A 51 -5.50 -5.46 -8.95
N ASP A 52 -4.88 -4.66 -9.82
CA ASP A 52 -5.41 -3.38 -10.29
C ASP A 52 -6.78 -3.50 -10.98
N SER A 53 -7.06 -4.64 -11.60
CA SER A 53 -8.33 -4.89 -12.29
C SER A 53 -9.43 -5.42 -11.36
N ASN A 54 -9.06 -6.19 -10.33
CA ASN A 54 -10.03 -6.86 -9.46
C ASN A 54 -10.45 -6.00 -8.27
N TYR A 55 -9.53 -5.18 -7.74
CA TYR A 55 -9.76 -4.34 -6.57
C TYR A 55 -9.26 -2.90 -6.77
N PRO A 56 -9.82 -2.16 -7.76
CA PRO A 56 -9.36 -0.81 -8.09
C PRO A 56 -9.52 0.19 -6.93
N ASN A 57 -10.35 -0.16 -5.93
CA ASN A 57 -10.63 0.63 -4.75
C ASN A 57 -10.42 -0.17 -3.45
N ALA A 58 -9.42 -1.07 -3.36
CA ALA A 58 -9.18 -1.90 -2.17
C ALA A 58 -9.20 -1.11 -0.85
N TRP A 59 -8.68 0.11 -0.86
CA TRP A 59 -8.73 1.06 0.26
C TRP A 59 -10.15 1.27 0.80
N ASP A 60 -11.16 1.39 -0.06
CA ASP A 60 -12.54 1.65 0.33
C ASP A 60 -13.16 0.46 1.08
N ASP A 61 -12.62 -0.74 0.84
CA ASP A 61 -13.11 -1.97 1.45
C ASP A 61 -12.51 -2.17 2.85
N TYR A 62 -11.18 -2.08 3.03
CA TYR A 62 -10.56 -2.36 4.33
C TYR A 62 -10.40 -1.14 5.25
N ALA A 63 -10.26 0.08 4.70
CA ALA A 63 -9.97 1.25 5.53
C ALA A 63 -11.07 1.64 6.53
N PRO A 64 -12.38 1.39 6.29
CA PRO A 64 -13.41 1.58 7.31
C PRO A 64 -13.21 0.73 8.56
N HIS A 65 -12.51 -0.40 8.44
CA HIS A 65 -12.27 -1.36 9.53
C HIS A 65 -10.99 -1.06 10.31
N LEU A 66 -10.05 -0.30 9.73
CA LEU A 66 -8.87 0.19 10.42
C LEU A 66 -9.21 1.26 11.47
N SER A 67 -8.37 1.40 12.49
CA SER A 67 -8.43 2.55 13.40
C SER A 67 -7.97 3.84 12.70
N ALA A 68 -8.31 4.99 13.29
CA ALA A 68 -7.81 6.27 12.79
C ALA A 68 -6.29 6.38 12.89
N ALA A 69 -5.67 5.72 13.88
CA ALA A 69 -4.23 5.71 14.05
C ALA A 69 -3.53 4.93 12.94
N GLU A 70 -4.02 3.73 12.60
CA GLU A 70 -3.49 2.89 11.51
C GLU A 70 -3.64 3.55 10.14
N ARG A 71 -4.80 4.15 9.86
CA ARG A 71 -4.97 4.93 8.62
C ARG A 71 -3.99 6.10 8.53
N ASN A 72 -3.76 6.78 9.66
CA ASN A 72 -2.85 7.92 9.71
C ASN A 72 -1.38 7.50 9.60
N GLU A 73 -1.02 6.35 10.18
CA GLU A 73 0.31 5.75 10.03
C GLU A 73 0.62 5.45 8.56
N MET A 74 -0.26 4.71 7.87
CA MET A 74 -0.11 4.43 6.45
C MET A 74 0.03 5.71 5.61
N LEU A 75 -0.78 6.71 5.92
CA LEU A 75 -0.78 7.98 5.20
C LEU A 75 0.52 8.77 5.40
N ILE A 76 1.04 8.80 6.63
CA ILE A 76 2.32 9.46 6.94
C ILE A 76 3.47 8.73 6.25
N ASP A 77 3.51 7.40 6.32
CA ASP A 77 4.55 6.61 5.66
C ASP A 77 4.59 6.89 4.15
N ALA A 78 3.42 6.80 3.50
CA ALA A 78 3.28 7.06 2.08
C ALA A 78 3.69 8.50 1.72
N ALA A 79 3.24 9.51 2.50
CA ALA A 79 3.56 10.90 2.24
C ALA A 79 5.04 11.21 2.43
N CYS A 80 5.65 10.70 3.50
CA CYS A 80 7.09 10.87 3.74
C CYS A 80 7.91 10.25 2.60
N PHE A 81 7.63 9.00 2.23
CA PHE A 81 8.38 8.34 1.17
C PHE A 81 8.20 9.06 -0.16
N PHE A 82 6.95 9.33 -0.53
CA PHE A 82 6.63 10.03 -1.77
C PHE A 82 7.34 11.38 -1.86
N MET A 83 7.32 12.19 -0.80
CA MET A 83 7.94 13.52 -0.83
C MET A 83 9.46 13.48 -0.96
N GLU A 84 10.11 12.45 -0.41
CA GLU A 84 11.56 12.23 -0.58
C GLU A 84 11.89 11.65 -1.97
N ALA A 85 11.01 10.80 -2.52
CA ALA A 85 11.24 10.04 -3.75
C ALA A 85 10.69 10.71 -5.03
N LYS A 86 9.81 11.72 -4.92
CA LYS A 86 9.05 12.32 -6.04
C LYS A 86 9.86 12.76 -7.25
N ASP A 87 11.14 13.11 -7.06
CA ASP A 87 12.02 13.58 -8.13
C ASP A 87 12.77 12.41 -8.81
N MET A 88 12.75 11.22 -8.21
CA MET A 88 13.28 9.96 -8.75
C MET A 88 12.18 9.09 -9.39
N ILE A 89 10.92 9.36 -9.10
CA ILE A 89 9.76 8.69 -9.70
C ILE A 89 9.48 9.31 -11.08
N ASP A 90 9.77 8.58 -12.15
CA ASP A 90 9.60 9.02 -13.55
C ASP A 90 8.16 8.82 -14.06
N GLY A 91 7.22 9.53 -13.43
CA GLY A 91 5.85 9.69 -13.95
C GLY A 91 4.88 8.53 -13.74
N ASP A 92 5.32 7.37 -13.25
CA ASP A 92 4.43 6.27 -12.82
C ASP A 92 4.27 6.24 -11.29
N ASP A 93 3.64 7.28 -10.74
CA ASP A 93 3.47 7.42 -9.29
C ASP A 93 2.66 6.25 -8.68
N CYS A 94 1.67 5.72 -9.41
CA CYS A 94 0.88 4.57 -8.96
C CYS A 94 1.75 3.32 -8.79
N LYS A 95 2.55 2.97 -9.80
CA LYS A 95 3.49 1.86 -9.69
C LYS A 95 4.53 2.07 -8.60
N ALA A 96 5.02 3.30 -8.43
CA ALA A 96 5.93 3.62 -7.32
C ALA A 96 5.31 3.35 -5.95
N GLY A 97 4.00 3.59 -5.79
CA GLY A 97 3.26 3.24 -4.57
C GLY A 97 3.23 1.74 -4.31
N THR A 98 2.92 0.97 -5.36
CA THR A 98 2.93 -0.49 -5.32
C THR A 98 4.31 -1.03 -4.95
N ASP A 99 5.34 -0.57 -5.66
CA ASP A 99 6.71 -1.02 -5.49
C ASP A 99 7.27 -0.61 -4.13
N PHE A 100 6.87 0.55 -3.59
CA PHE A 100 7.20 0.95 -2.22
C PHE A 100 6.66 -0.05 -1.19
N CYS A 101 5.38 -0.44 -1.30
CA CYS A 101 4.77 -1.41 -0.40
C CYS A 101 5.48 -2.77 -0.43
N PHE A 102 5.76 -3.31 -1.62
CA PHE A 102 6.41 -4.61 -1.73
C PHE A 102 7.88 -4.56 -1.31
N THR A 103 8.58 -3.48 -1.66
CA THR A 103 9.98 -3.28 -1.26
C THR A 103 10.13 -3.19 0.26
N ARG A 104 9.27 -2.41 0.95
CA ARG A 104 9.34 -2.28 2.42
C ARG A 104 9.03 -3.60 3.13
N CYS A 105 8.17 -4.44 2.54
CA CYS A 105 7.79 -5.74 3.09
C CYS A 105 8.74 -6.89 2.69
N GLY A 106 9.69 -6.65 1.78
CA GLY A 106 10.56 -7.70 1.25
C GLY A 106 9.80 -8.74 0.42
N GLU A 107 8.65 -8.36 -0.14
CA GLU A 107 7.85 -9.20 -1.03
C GLU A 107 8.56 -9.36 -2.37
N GLY A 108 8.24 -10.42 -3.13
CA GLY A 108 9.01 -10.85 -4.32
C GLY A 108 9.01 -9.92 -5.55
N ALA A 109 8.63 -8.65 -5.39
CA ALA A 109 8.58 -7.60 -6.41
C ALA A 109 8.91 -6.23 -5.76
N GLY A 110 9.25 -5.21 -6.55
CA GLY A 110 9.48 -3.86 -6.05
C GLY A 110 10.45 -3.02 -6.89
N PHE A 111 11.06 -2.01 -6.28
CA PHE A 111 11.91 -1.05 -7.01
C PHE A 111 13.12 -1.69 -7.71
N TRP A 112 13.50 -2.92 -7.33
CA TRP A 112 14.60 -3.67 -7.94
C TRP A 112 14.18 -4.49 -9.18
N ASP A 113 12.91 -4.47 -9.59
CA ASP A 113 12.40 -5.26 -10.72
C ASP A 113 12.88 -4.76 -12.10
N GLY A 114 13.55 -3.60 -12.12
CA GLY A 114 14.17 -3.03 -13.32
C GLY A 114 13.33 -1.96 -14.02
N ASP A 115 12.12 -1.68 -13.52
CA ASP A 115 11.26 -0.61 -14.01
C ASP A 115 11.78 0.80 -13.66
N TRP A 116 12.75 0.88 -12.75
CA TRP A 116 13.37 2.11 -12.24
C TRP A 116 14.86 2.13 -12.57
N GLU A 117 15.21 2.16 -13.87
CA GLU A 117 16.58 1.94 -14.35
C GLU A 117 17.65 2.83 -13.68
N GLU A 118 17.32 4.11 -13.42
CA GLU A 118 18.28 5.07 -12.87
C GLU A 118 18.33 5.04 -11.32
N TYR A 119 17.19 4.86 -10.66
CA TYR A 119 17.04 5.10 -9.22
C TYR A 119 16.53 3.90 -8.41
N GLY A 120 16.38 2.72 -9.01
CA GLY A 120 15.78 1.56 -8.34
C GLY A 120 16.51 1.12 -7.07
N ASN A 121 17.85 1.21 -7.03
CA ASN A 121 18.63 0.89 -5.83
C ASN A 121 18.45 1.93 -4.71
N GLU A 122 18.43 3.20 -5.08
CA GLU A 122 18.19 4.33 -4.18
C GLU A 122 16.79 4.26 -3.57
N LEU A 123 15.77 4.08 -4.41
CA LEU A 123 14.38 3.88 -3.99
C LEU A 123 14.25 2.65 -3.07
N THR A 124 14.91 1.54 -3.42
CA THR A 124 14.98 0.35 -2.55
C THR A 124 15.60 0.65 -1.19
N ALA A 125 16.68 1.42 -1.15
CA ALA A 125 17.34 1.79 0.10
C ALA A 125 16.45 2.72 0.95
N MET A 126 15.72 3.63 0.31
CA MET A 126 14.78 4.55 0.97
C MET A 126 13.55 3.86 1.54
N SER A 127 13.12 2.72 1.00
CA SER A 127 11.95 2.00 1.54
C SER A 127 12.26 1.22 2.81
N LYS A 128 13.50 0.79 3.02
CA LYS A 128 13.89 -0.10 4.15
C LYS A 128 13.62 0.47 5.55
N PRO A 129 13.87 1.77 5.84
CA PRO A 129 13.63 2.33 7.16
C PRO A 129 12.16 2.29 7.61
N TYR A 130 11.21 2.17 6.68
CA TYR A 130 9.78 2.09 6.98
C TYR A 130 9.38 0.72 7.56
N GLY A 131 10.21 -0.31 7.41
CA GLY A 131 9.92 -1.65 7.91
C GLY A 131 8.73 -2.31 7.23
N THR A 132 8.36 -3.48 7.76
CA THR A 132 7.24 -4.29 7.27
C THR A 132 5.90 -3.74 7.75
N LEU A 133 4.88 -3.85 6.90
CA LEU A 133 3.50 -3.52 7.24
C LEU A 133 2.59 -4.53 6.56
N SER A 134 1.87 -5.31 7.37
CA SER A 134 0.98 -6.38 6.92
C SER A 134 -0.44 -6.10 7.36
N LEU A 135 -1.39 -6.20 6.42
CA LEU A 135 -2.81 -6.12 6.69
C LEU A 135 -3.34 -7.48 7.10
N TYR A 136 -4.01 -7.54 8.24
CA TYR A 136 -4.78 -8.71 8.68
C TYR A 136 -6.23 -8.34 8.86
N GLY A 137 -7.14 -9.29 8.72
CA GLY A 137 -8.56 -9.06 8.95
C GLY A 137 -9.39 -10.32 8.98
N THR A 138 -10.63 -10.20 9.46
CA THR A 138 -11.62 -11.30 9.42
C THR A 138 -12.62 -11.06 8.31
N ILE A 139 -13.15 -12.14 7.73
CA ILE A 139 -14.22 -12.10 6.73
C ILE A 139 -15.49 -12.76 7.28
N ASP A 140 -16.66 -12.25 6.90
CA ASP A 140 -17.94 -12.83 7.25
C ASP A 140 -18.30 -14.03 6.34
N GLU A 141 -19.47 -14.64 6.58
CA GLU A 141 -19.96 -15.78 5.79
C GLU A 141 -20.24 -15.45 4.30
N HIS A 142 -20.21 -14.16 3.93
CA HIS A 142 -20.39 -13.66 2.57
C HIS A 142 -19.07 -13.26 1.91
N GLY A 143 -17.93 -13.40 2.61
CA GLY A 143 -16.61 -12.99 2.12
C GLY A 143 -16.37 -11.48 2.21
N CYS A 144 -17.15 -10.75 3.00
CA CYS A 144 -16.94 -9.33 3.25
C CYS A 144 -16.04 -9.13 4.47
N ILE A 145 -15.17 -8.12 4.42
CA ILE A 145 -14.30 -7.75 5.56
C ILE A 145 -15.19 -7.35 6.75
N GLU A 146 -15.02 -8.01 7.89
CA GLU A 146 -15.70 -7.70 9.14
C GLU A 146 -14.80 -6.85 10.05
N SER A 147 -13.50 -7.14 10.06
CA SER A 147 -12.49 -6.39 10.81
C SER A 147 -11.16 -6.35 10.06
N ALA A 148 -10.34 -5.33 10.33
CA ALA A 148 -8.98 -5.23 9.79
C ALA A 148 -8.06 -4.50 10.78
N TYR A 149 -6.78 -4.84 10.77
CA TYR A 149 -5.74 -4.20 11.56
C TYR A 149 -4.36 -4.36 10.90
N LEU A 150 -3.42 -3.51 11.29
CA LEU A 150 -2.05 -3.54 10.79
C LEU A 150 -1.11 -4.26 11.77
N CYS A 151 -0.19 -5.05 11.21
CA CYS A 151 0.92 -5.67 11.92
C CYS A 151 2.26 -5.19 11.35
N HIS A 152 3.26 -5.06 12.24
CA HIS A 152 4.62 -4.62 11.94
C HIS A 152 5.62 -5.72 12.23
#